data_AF-A0A1D8IP30-F1
#
_entry.id   AF-A0A1D8IP30-F1
#
_cell.length_a   1.000
_cell.length_b   1.000
_cell.length_c   1.000
_cell.angle_alpha   90.00
_cell.angle_beta   90.00
_cell.angle_gamma   90.00
#
_symmetry.space_group_name_H-M   'P 1'
#
loop_
_entity.id
_entity.type
_entity.pdbx_description
1 polymer ?
#
loop_
_entity_poly.entity_id
_entity_poly.type
_entity_poly.pdbx_seq_one_letter_code
_entity_poly.pdbx_strand_id
1 'polypeptide(L)'
;MEIKMILGLTGAAGSGKDTVANYLVSAHGFKRHAFADLLYEEVSAAFDVPFKVLARRDTKERPMDALKLSRCHKADFTAYLVAKDGPKLDAVFSPRYILQRWGDFRRAKEPDYFVEPVIPDIRAEPQMNHVVSDMRFPNEHAALMSLNAFF
;
A
#
# COMPACT_ATOMS: atom_id res chain seq x y z
N MET A 1 -25.92 -19.50 9.67
CA MET A 1 -24.71 -19.15 8.91
C MET A 1 -24.40 -17.71 9.24
N GLU A 2 -23.22 -17.44 9.78
CA GLU A 2 -22.76 -16.06 10.00
C GLU A 2 -22.61 -15.38 8.63
N ILE A 3 -23.12 -14.15 8.52
CA ILE A 3 -23.02 -13.37 7.27
C ILE A 3 -21.58 -12.90 7.16
N LYS A 4 -20.88 -13.32 6.10
CA LYS A 4 -19.55 -12.81 5.75
C LYS A 4 -19.65 -11.33 5.40
N MET A 5 -18.88 -10.48 6.08
CA MET A 5 -18.77 -9.06 5.76
C MET A 5 -17.37 -8.71 5.25
N ILE A 6 -17.32 -8.01 4.12
CA ILE A 6 -16.11 -7.40 3.58
C ILE A 6 -16.34 -5.89 3.59
N LEU A 7 -15.52 -5.15 4.33
CA LEU A 7 -15.61 -3.70 4.45
C LEU A 7 -14.42 -3.04 3.76
N GLY A 8 -14.66 -2.12 2.83
CA GLY A 8 -13.64 -1.27 2.23
C GLY A 8 -13.68 0.13 2.85
N LEU A 9 -12.64 0.53 3.57
CA LEU A 9 -12.59 1.86 4.18
C LEU A 9 -12.00 2.90 3.23
N THR A 10 -12.76 3.97 3.00
CA THR A 10 -12.35 5.14 2.21
C THR A 10 -12.32 6.42 3.04
N GLY A 11 -11.57 7.43 2.58
CA GLY A 11 -11.50 8.75 3.23
C GLY A 11 -10.09 9.34 3.33
N ALA A 12 -10.02 10.64 3.63
CA ALA A 12 -8.78 11.42 3.66
C ALA A 12 -7.76 10.95 4.72
N ALA A 13 -6.46 11.18 4.50
CA ALA A 13 -5.44 10.86 5.51
C ALA A 13 -5.76 11.54 6.86
N GLY A 14 -5.73 10.76 7.95
CA GLY A 14 -6.10 11.26 9.28
C GLY A 14 -7.60 11.25 9.60
N SER A 15 -8.48 10.79 8.71
CA SER A 15 -9.93 10.70 8.97
C SER A 15 -10.36 9.59 9.95
N GLY A 16 -9.42 8.88 10.58
CA GLY A 16 -9.72 7.81 11.54
C GLY A 16 -9.94 6.40 10.96
N LYS A 17 -9.77 6.19 9.64
CA LYS A 17 -9.93 4.86 8.99
C LYS A 17 -9.10 3.76 9.66
N ASP A 18 -7.82 4.04 9.91
CA ASP A 18 -6.95 3.07 10.59
C ASP A 18 -7.45 2.73 11.98
N THR A 19 -8.02 3.72 12.70
CA THR A 19 -8.65 3.52 14.01
C THR A 19 -9.85 2.58 13.89
N VAL A 20 -10.74 2.81 12.92
CA VAL A 20 -11.91 1.96 12.66
C VAL A 20 -11.49 0.54 12.27
N ALA A 21 -10.53 0.39 11.35
CA ALA A 21 -10.02 -0.92 10.95
C ALA A 21 -9.45 -1.68 12.14
N ASN A 22 -8.63 -1.02 12.97
CA ASN A 22 -8.05 -1.64 14.16
C ASN A 22 -9.12 -2.04 15.18
N TYR A 23 -10.15 -1.21 15.37
CA TYR A 23 -11.28 -1.54 16.24
C TYR A 23 -12.05 -2.78 15.75
N LEU A 24 -12.34 -2.87 14.44
CA LEU A 24 -12.99 -4.04 13.85
C LEU A 24 -12.18 -5.32 14.05
N VAL A 25 -10.85 -5.25 13.93
CA VAL A 25 -9.97 -6.38 14.21
C VAL A 25 -10.04 -6.76 15.69
N SER A 26 -9.80 -5.80 16.59
CA SER A 26 -9.65 -6.10 18.03
C SER A 26 -10.95 -6.49 18.72
N ALA A 27 -12.07 -5.87 18.34
CA ALA A 27 -13.36 -6.03 19.01
C ALA A 27 -14.30 -7.01 18.29
N HIS A 28 -14.12 -7.21 16.98
CA HIS A 28 -15.04 -8.00 16.15
C HIS A 28 -14.35 -9.10 15.34
N GLY A 29 -13.05 -9.34 15.54
CA GLY A 29 -12.34 -10.46 14.91
C GLY A 29 -12.16 -10.34 13.40
N PHE A 30 -12.28 -9.14 12.83
CA PHE A 30 -12.02 -8.92 11.41
C PHE A 30 -10.55 -9.22 11.09
N LYS A 31 -10.28 -9.75 9.90
CA LYS A 31 -8.94 -9.77 9.31
C LYS A 31 -8.71 -8.49 8.52
N ARG A 32 -7.64 -7.77 8.85
CA ARG A 32 -7.26 -6.53 8.15
C ARG A 32 -6.37 -6.84 6.94
N HIS A 33 -6.60 -6.08 5.88
CA HIS A 33 -5.80 -6.02 4.67
C HIS A 33 -5.48 -4.56 4.32
N ALA A 34 -4.38 -4.34 3.59
CA ALA A 34 -4.07 -3.07 2.95
C ALA A 34 -3.38 -3.31 1.61
N PHE A 35 -3.83 -2.61 0.56
CA PHE A 35 -3.20 -2.70 -0.76
C PHE A 35 -1.76 -2.15 -0.72
N ALA A 36 -1.49 -1.19 0.16
CA ALA A 36 -0.15 -0.63 0.32
C ALA A 36 0.84 -1.56 1.04
N ASP A 37 0.44 -2.69 1.63
CA ASP A 37 1.39 -3.56 2.36
C ASP A 37 2.50 -4.07 1.42
N LEU A 38 2.12 -4.62 0.25
CA LEU A 38 3.09 -5.03 -0.79
C LEU A 38 3.96 -3.86 -1.26
N LEU A 39 3.40 -2.66 -1.39
CA LEU A 39 4.16 -1.46 -1.76
C LEU A 39 5.28 -1.17 -0.75
N TYR A 40 4.98 -1.26 0.55
CA TYR A 40 6.00 -1.03 1.57
C TYR A 40 7.02 -2.16 1.64
N GLU A 41 6.61 -3.41 1.49
CA GLU A 41 7.51 -4.56 1.46
C GLU A 41 8.54 -4.44 0.34
N GLU A 42 8.09 -4.09 -0.87
CA GLU A 42 8.98 -3.93 -2.01
C GLU A 42 9.94 -2.75 -1.85
N VAL A 43 9.46 -1.60 -1.40
CA VAL A 43 10.33 -0.44 -1.15
C VAL A 43 11.32 -0.74 -0.01
N SER A 44 10.88 -1.46 1.02
CA SER A 44 11.73 -1.89 2.12
C SER A 44 12.86 -2.78 1.61
N ALA A 45 12.55 -3.77 0.77
CA ALA A 45 13.54 -4.66 0.18
C ALA A 45 14.47 -3.95 -0.83
N ALA A 46 13.93 -2.97 -1.57
CA ALA A 46 14.71 -2.27 -2.59
C ALA A 46 15.71 -1.25 -2.03
N PHE A 47 15.46 -0.69 -0.85
CA PHE A 47 16.35 0.32 -0.24
C PHE A 47 17.00 -0.15 1.08
N ASP A 48 16.70 -1.37 1.52
CA ASP A 48 17.05 -1.90 2.84
C ASP A 48 16.59 -0.99 3.99
N VAL A 49 15.39 -0.42 3.87
CA VAL A 49 14.78 0.46 4.87
C VAL A 49 13.57 -0.22 5.50
N PRO A 50 13.58 -0.53 6.81
CA PRO A 50 12.48 -1.26 7.43
C PRO A 50 11.12 -0.59 7.22
N PHE A 51 10.07 -1.38 6.97
CA PHE A 51 8.67 -0.94 6.86
C PHE A 51 8.30 0.13 7.90
N LYS A 52 8.61 -0.12 9.18
CA LYS A 52 8.27 0.78 10.30
C LYS A 52 8.85 2.18 10.15
N VAL A 53 10.02 2.31 9.51
CA VAL A 53 10.67 3.59 9.23
C VAL A 53 9.96 4.28 8.07
N LEU A 54 9.64 3.54 7.00
CA LEU A 54 8.91 4.07 5.86
C LEU A 54 7.50 4.54 6.25
N ALA A 55 6.82 3.82 7.15
CA ALA A 55 5.46 4.11 7.60
C ALA A 55 5.37 5.21 8.67
N ARG A 56 6.49 5.60 9.28
CA ARG A 56 6.54 6.55 10.39
C ARG A 56 6.04 7.94 9.95
N ARG A 57 5.00 8.45 10.63
CA ARG A 57 4.23 9.63 10.18
C ARG A 57 5.01 10.95 10.28
N ASP A 58 5.80 11.14 11.33
CA ASP A 58 6.59 12.35 11.59
C ASP A 58 7.78 12.55 10.62
N THR A 59 8.31 11.46 10.06
CA THR A 59 9.40 11.48 9.08
C THR A 59 8.96 11.21 7.65
N LYS A 60 7.65 11.00 7.42
CA LYS A 60 7.10 10.55 6.13
C LYS A 60 7.44 11.46 4.95
N GLU A 61 7.49 12.76 5.23
CA GLU A 61 7.77 13.81 4.24
C GLU A 61 9.23 14.29 4.25
N ARG A 62 10.06 13.78 5.17
CA ARG A 62 11.46 14.22 5.32
C ARG A 62 12.38 13.36 4.44
N PRO A 63 13.20 13.96 3.56
CA PRO A 63 14.22 13.22 2.85
C PRO A 63 15.19 12.51 3.80
N MET A 64 15.61 11.29 3.46
CA MET A 64 16.55 10.49 4.25
C MET A 64 17.57 9.80 3.37
N ASP A 65 18.85 9.82 3.77
CA ASP A 65 19.96 9.24 2.98
C ASP A 65 19.75 7.77 2.62
N ALA A 66 19.00 7.04 3.45
CA ALA A 66 18.65 5.64 3.18
C ALA A 66 17.79 5.48 1.90
N LEU A 67 17.06 6.52 1.50
CA LEU A 67 16.27 6.60 0.26
C LEU A 67 16.97 7.41 -0.84
N LYS A 68 18.31 7.43 -0.82
CA LYS A 68 19.11 7.91 -1.94
C LYS A 68 18.96 6.98 -3.14
N LEU A 69 18.76 7.52 -4.34
CA LEU A 69 18.45 6.71 -5.52
C LEU A 69 19.54 5.68 -5.84
N SER A 70 20.82 6.03 -5.64
CA SER A 70 21.96 5.13 -5.82
C SER A 70 21.98 3.92 -4.88
N ARG A 71 21.14 3.90 -3.83
CA ARG A 71 20.98 2.77 -2.91
C ARG A 71 19.85 1.82 -3.33
N CYS A 72 19.11 2.13 -4.39
CA CYS A 72 18.01 1.30 -4.84
C CYS A 72 18.52 0.04 -5.56
N HIS A 73 18.14 -1.13 -5.06
CA HIS A 73 18.48 -2.43 -5.62
C HIS A 73 17.57 -2.86 -6.79
N LYS A 74 16.63 -1.99 -7.20
CA LYS A 74 15.75 -2.23 -8.34
C LYS A 74 16.11 -1.32 -9.50
N ALA A 75 16.93 -1.84 -10.43
CA ALA A 75 17.40 -1.10 -11.60
C ALA A 75 16.25 -0.53 -12.45
N ASP A 76 15.20 -1.31 -12.70
CA ASP A 76 14.02 -0.86 -13.45
C ASP A 76 13.32 0.34 -12.82
N PHE A 77 13.22 0.37 -11.49
CA PHE A 77 12.61 1.50 -10.79
C PHE A 77 13.51 2.74 -10.89
N THR A 78 14.83 2.55 -10.77
CA THR A 78 15.80 3.64 -10.95
C THR A 78 15.72 4.23 -12.35
N ALA A 79 15.71 3.39 -13.39
CA ALA A 79 15.55 3.81 -14.77
C ALA A 79 14.21 4.53 -15.00
N TYR A 80 13.12 3.98 -14.45
CA TYR A 80 11.80 4.62 -14.50
C TYR A 80 11.81 6.01 -13.88
N LEU A 81 12.38 6.17 -12.69
CA LEU A 81 12.39 7.44 -11.99
C LEU A 81 13.27 8.48 -12.68
N VAL A 82 14.44 8.07 -13.18
CA VAL A 82 15.33 8.92 -13.99
C VAL A 82 14.62 9.40 -15.26
N ALA A 83 13.92 8.51 -15.96
CA ALA A 83 13.16 8.88 -17.15
C ALA A 83 11.97 9.80 -16.83
N LYS A 84 11.30 9.60 -15.70
CA LYS A 84 10.07 10.33 -15.32
C LYS A 84 10.36 11.73 -14.78
N ASP A 85 11.31 11.84 -13.85
CA ASP A 85 11.54 13.07 -13.07
C ASP A 85 12.96 13.64 -13.26
N GLY A 86 13.85 12.94 -13.97
CA GLY A 86 15.23 13.38 -14.21
C GLY A 86 16.16 13.53 -12.98
N PRO A 87 15.97 12.85 -11.83
CA PRO A 87 16.88 13.04 -10.71
C PRO A 87 18.28 12.47 -10.98
N LYS A 88 19.27 13.05 -10.30
CA LYS A 88 20.60 12.46 -10.18
C LYS A 88 20.57 11.23 -9.27
N LEU A 89 21.51 10.31 -9.47
CA LEU A 89 21.61 9.10 -8.64
C LEU A 89 21.92 9.39 -7.17
N ASP A 90 22.59 10.50 -6.86
CA ASP A 90 22.89 10.92 -5.50
C ASP A 90 21.74 11.68 -4.81
N ALA A 91 20.63 11.92 -5.52
CA ALA A 91 19.45 12.58 -4.97
C ALA A 91 18.81 11.77 -3.84
N VAL A 92 18.35 12.49 -2.82
CA VAL A 92 17.76 11.93 -1.60
C VAL A 92 16.28 12.28 -1.54
N PHE A 93 15.46 11.28 -1.22
CA PHE A 93 14.00 11.41 -1.26
C PHE A 93 13.32 11.11 0.08
N SER A 94 12.10 11.60 0.23
CA SER A 94 11.24 11.23 1.37
C SER A 94 10.56 9.88 1.14
N PRO A 95 10.16 9.17 2.21
CA PRO A 95 9.37 7.96 2.10
C PRO A 95 8.08 8.17 1.29
N ARG A 96 7.38 9.29 1.50
CA ARG A 96 6.17 9.64 0.74
C ARG A 96 6.42 9.60 -0.76
N TYR A 97 7.47 10.30 -1.20
CA TYR A 97 7.78 10.45 -2.61
C TYR A 97 8.14 9.10 -3.24
N ILE A 98 9.04 8.33 -2.61
CA ILE A 98 9.43 7.01 -3.12
C ILE A 98 8.24 6.08 -3.21
N LEU A 99 7.39 5.98 -2.18
CA LEU A 99 6.22 5.10 -2.19
C LEU A 99 5.20 5.50 -3.26
N GLN A 100 4.98 6.80 -3.47
CA GLN A 100 4.08 7.27 -4.54
C GLN A 100 4.64 6.91 -5.92
N ARG A 101 5.92 7.19 -6.17
CA ARG A 101 6.57 6.88 -7.44
C ARG A 101 6.69 5.39 -7.70
N TRP A 102 6.92 4.60 -6.66
CA TRP A 102 6.94 3.14 -6.76
C TRP A 102 5.56 2.58 -7.10
N GLY A 103 4.51 3.14 -6.48
CA GLY A 103 3.13 2.83 -6.86
C GLY A 103 2.85 3.15 -8.33
N ASP A 104 3.27 4.32 -8.82
CA ASP A 104 3.13 4.69 -10.23
C ASP A 104 3.90 3.75 -11.15
N PHE A 105 5.13 3.38 -10.77
CA PHE A 105 5.98 2.45 -11.52
C PHE A 105 5.32 1.08 -11.71
N ARG A 106 4.73 0.53 -10.64
CA ARG A 106 4.01 -0.76 -10.71
C ARG A 106 2.74 -0.65 -11.55
N ARG A 107 1.89 0.34 -11.26
CA ARG A 107 0.62 0.54 -11.96
C ARG A 107 0.77 0.89 -13.44
N ALA A 108 1.89 1.49 -13.84
CA ALA A 108 2.18 1.76 -15.25
C ALA A 108 2.40 0.47 -16.08
N LYS A 109 2.81 -0.63 -15.43
CA LYS A 109 2.99 -1.93 -16.06
C LYS A 109 1.76 -2.82 -15.90
N GLU A 110 1.20 -2.83 -14.69
CA GLU A 110 0.09 -3.69 -14.30
C GLU A 110 -0.85 -2.91 -13.36
N PRO A 111 -2.01 -2.43 -13.86
CA PRO A 111 -2.91 -1.58 -13.08
C PRO A 111 -3.39 -2.21 -11.76
N ASP A 112 -3.58 -3.53 -11.76
CA ASP A 112 -4.11 -4.31 -10.62
C ASP A 112 -3.02 -4.90 -9.72
N TYR A 113 -1.75 -4.54 -9.92
CA TYR A 113 -0.59 -5.11 -9.22
C TYR A 113 -0.75 -5.25 -7.70
N PHE A 114 -1.31 -4.24 -7.05
CA PHE A 114 -1.51 -4.23 -5.59
C PHE A 114 -2.82 -4.91 -5.15
N VAL A 115 -3.77 -5.06 -6.06
CA VAL A 115 -5.08 -5.70 -5.82
C VAL A 115 -4.95 -7.22 -5.90
N GLU A 116 -4.19 -7.73 -6.87
CA GLU A 116 -4.01 -9.14 -7.15
C GLU A 116 -3.64 -10.01 -5.94
N PRO A 117 -2.77 -9.61 -4.99
CA PRO A 117 -2.49 -10.43 -3.82
C PRO A 117 -3.63 -10.43 -2.79
N VAL A 118 -4.37 -9.32 -2.65
CA VAL A 118 -5.38 -9.15 -1.58
C VAL A 118 -6.66 -9.95 -1.87
N ILE A 119 -7.09 -9.99 -3.13
CA ILE A 119 -8.38 -10.62 -3.50
C ILE A 119 -8.38 -12.14 -3.27
N PRO A 120 -7.36 -12.91 -3.71
CA PRO A 120 -7.23 -14.33 -3.38
C PRO A 120 -7.17 -14.58 -1.87
N ASP A 121 -6.46 -13.75 -1.11
CA ASP A 121 -6.35 -13.89 0.35
C ASP A 121 -7.72 -13.74 1.05
N ILE A 122 -8.56 -12.81 0.60
CA ILE A 122 -9.94 -12.67 1.08
C ILE A 122 -10.83 -13.86 0.67
N ARG A 123 -10.56 -14.47 -0.49
CA ARG A 123 -11.31 -15.64 -0.98
C ARG A 123 -10.89 -16.92 -0.25
N ALA A 124 -9.64 -17.02 0.19
CA ALA A 124 -9.10 -18.18 0.89
C ALA A 124 -9.71 -18.38 2.29
N GLU A 125 -10.28 -17.33 2.87
CA GLU A 125 -10.88 -17.36 4.21
C GLU A 125 -12.37 -16.95 4.18
N PRO A 126 -13.24 -17.71 3.50
CA PRO A 126 -14.64 -17.32 3.31
C PRO A 126 -15.44 -17.21 4.61
N GLN A 127 -14.99 -17.81 5.70
CA GLN A 127 -15.59 -17.76 7.03
C GLN A 127 -15.25 -16.49 7.83
N MET A 128 -14.27 -15.69 7.39
CA MET A 128 -13.80 -14.52 8.13
C MET A 128 -14.48 -13.24 7.64
N ASN A 129 -14.67 -12.30 8.57
CA ASN A 129 -14.95 -10.92 8.21
C ASN A 129 -13.63 -10.22 7.83
N HIS A 130 -13.68 -9.37 6.80
CA HIS A 130 -12.48 -8.69 6.28
C HIS A 130 -12.67 -7.18 6.25
N VAL A 131 -11.60 -6.45 6.54
CA VAL A 131 -11.55 -5.00 6.38
C VAL A 131 -10.34 -4.61 5.53
N VAL A 132 -10.55 -3.87 4.46
CA VAL A 132 -9.50 -3.30 3.61
C VAL A 132 -9.37 -1.82 3.94
N SER A 133 -8.21 -1.42 4.47
CA SER A 133 -8.09 -0.17 5.24
C SER A 133 -7.67 1.08 4.46
N ASP A 134 -7.18 0.94 3.24
CA ASP A 134 -6.43 1.99 2.54
C ASP A 134 -6.81 2.17 1.05
N MET A 135 -8.09 1.96 0.72
CA MET A 135 -8.59 2.16 -0.63
C MET A 135 -8.37 3.59 -1.15
N ARG A 136 -7.90 3.69 -2.38
CA ARG A 136 -7.53 4.93 -3.07
C ARG A 136 -7.89 4.95 -4.55
N PHE A 137 -7.99 3.80 -5.21
CA PHE A 137 -8.15 3.73 -6.66
C PHE A 137 -9.48 3.08 -7.10
N PRO A 138 -10.04 3.46 -8.26
CA PRO A 138 -11.30 2.87 -8.74
C PRO A 138 -11.24 1.35 -8.96
N ASN A 139 -10.10 0.81 -9.38
CA ASN A 139 -9.93 -0.63 -9.59
C ASN A 139 -9.93 -1.42 -8.26
N GLU A 140 -9.35 -0.87 -7.19
CA GLU A 140 -9.45 -1.44 -5.84
C GLU A 140 -10.91 -1.54 -5.38
N HIS A 141 -11.71 -0.49 -5.63
CA HIS A 141 -13.15 -0.50 -5.35
C HIS A 141 -13.89 -1.53 -6.20
N ALA A 142 -13.64 -1.56 -7.51
CA ALA A 142 -14.27 -2.52 -8.42
C ALA A 142 -13.95 -3.97 -8.03
N ALA A 143 -12.72 -4.24 -7.62
CA ALA A 143 -12.28 -5.56 -7.17
C ALA A 143 -13.01 -6.00 -5.90
N LEU A 144 -13.18 -5.12 -4.91
CA LEU A 144 -13.93 -5.44 -3.69
C LEU A 144 -15.44 -5.53 -3.94
N MET A 145 -16.00 -4.70 -4.82
CA MET A 145 -17.39 -4.83 -5.28
C MET A 145 -17.66 -6.21 -5.90
N SER A 146 -16.69 -6.77 -6.64
CA SER A 146 -16.81 -8.13 -7.19
C SER A 146 -16.92 -9.24 -6.12
N LEU A 147 -16.60 -8.91 -4.87
CA LEU A 147 -16.73 -9.78 -3.70
C LEU A 147 -17.97 -9.45 -2.84
N ASN A 148 -18.85 -8.56 -3.31
CA ASN A 148 -19.99 -8.02 -2.56
C ASN A 148 -19.58 -7.27 -1.27
N ALA A 149 -18.51 -6.47 -1.34
CA ALA A 149 -18.08 -5.62 -0.23
C ALA A 149 -19.01 -4.42 0.02
N PHE A 150 -18.95 -3.89 1.24
CA PHE A 150 -19.60 -2.66 1.69
C PHE A 150 -18.53 -1.56 1.93
N PHE A 151 -18.92 -0.28 1.88
CA PHE A 151 -18.00 0.87 1.97
C PHE A 151 -18.52 1.96 2.91
#